data_AF-A0A8X6TXG1-F1
#
_entry.id   AF-A0A8X6TXG1-F1
#
_cell.length_a   1.000
_cell.length_b   1.000
_cell.length_c   1.000
_cell.angle_alpha   90.00
_cell.angle_beta   90.00
_cell.angle_gamma   90.00
#
_symmetry.space_group_name_H-M   'P 1'
#
loop_
_entity.id
_entity.type
_entity.pdbx_description
1 polymer ?
#
loop_
_entity_poly.entity_id
_entity_poly.type
_entity_poly.pdbx_seq_one_letter_code
_entity_poly.pdbx_strand_id
1 'polypeptide(L)'
;MMAHLTILSIVLLGFLAGCWASGGDPEVTECELTTGRTLTVIKSAGFPARYGTNVDCKYTVRRRSRSVCSVTFLFNVMDLEQSPNCTKDYLMLSGEKMCGSKPIGFSSKS
;
A
#
# COMPACT_ATOMS: atom_id res chain seq x y z
N MET A 1 17.61 9.92 -3.52
CA MET A 1 18.69 10.18 -2.53
C MET A 1 19.19 8.83 -2.04
N MET A 2 20.50 8.65 -1.86
CA MET A 2 21.07 7.37 -1.41
C MET A 2 21.27 7.40 0.11
N ALA A 3 21.03 6.27 0.77
CA ALA A 3 21.45 6.02 2.14
C ALA A 3 21.86 4.55 2.27
N HIS A 4 23.15 4.26 2.19
CA HIS A 4 23.67 2.96 2.61
C HIS A 4 23.66 2.91 4.14
N LEU A 5 22.83 2.04 4.72
CA LEU A 5 22.90 1.71 6.13
C LEU A 5 23.73 0.43 6.29
N THR A 6 24.84 0.52 7.03
CA THR A 6 25.73 -0.61 7.30
C THR A 6 25.17 -1.49 8.42
N ILE A 7 24.72 -2.70 8.09
CA ILE A 7 24.42 -3.74 9.09
C ILE A 7 25.63 -4.68 9.19
N LEU A 8 26.40 -4.52 10.28
CA LEU A 8 27.49 -5.45 10.63
C LEU A 8 26.91 -6.67 11.35
N SER A 9 26.32 -7.59 10.59
CA SER A 9 25.85 -8.89 11.10
C SER A 9 26.57 -10.02 10.38
N ILE A 10 27.84 -10.24 10.72
CA ILE A 10 28.56 -11.44 10.27
C ILE A 10 28.04 -12.64 11.05
N VAL A 11 26.95 -13.23 10.56
CA VAL A 11 26.66 -14.63 10.83
C VAL A 11 27.66 -15.45 10.02
N LEU A 12 28.68 -15.97 10.70
CA LEU A 12 29.50 -17.04 10.13
C LEU A 12 28.58 -18.27 10.05
N LEU A 13 28.03 -18.53 8.86
CA LEU A 13 27.32 -19.79 8.58
C LEU A 13 28.20 -20.97 8.99
N GLY A 14 27.61 -21.98 9.63
CA GLY A 14 28.32 -23.15 10.18
C GLY A 14 29.35 -23.70 9.18
N PHE A 15 30.63 -23.62 9.57
CA PHE A 15 31.68 -23.26 8.60
C PHE A 15 32.57 -24.44 8.14
N LEU A 16 33.60 -24.26 7.29
CA LEU A 16 34.77 -23.39 7.54
C LEU A 16 35.01 -21.89 6.80
N ALA A 17 34.43 -20.06 6.65
CA ALA A 17 33.14 -19.02 6.71
C ALA A 17 32.23 -18.89 5.47
N GLY A 18 30.90 -18.96 5.63
CA GLY A 18 29.94 -18.41 4.66
C GLY A 18 29.49 -19.40 3.57
N CYS A 19 28.83 -18.96 2.49
CA CYS A 19 28.41 -17.58 2.15
C CYS A 19 26.91 -17.38 2.37
N TRP A 20 26.51 -16.17 2.80
CA TRP A 20 25.14 -15.90 3.26
C TRP A 20 24.10 -16.17 2.18
N ALA A 21 23.03 -16.86 2.56
CA ALA A 21 21.74 -16.65 1.90
C ALA A 21 21.34 -15.20 2.18
N SER A 22 21.47 -14.33 1.17
CA SER A 22 21.07 -12.93 1.28
C SER A 22 19.56 -12.87 1.48
N GLY A 23 19.15 -12.53 2.72
CA GLY A 23 17.75 -12.41 3.11
C GLY A 23 17.03 -11.30 2.35
N GLY A 24 16.47 -11.64 1.20
CA GLY A 24 15.28 -10.98 0.68
C GLY A 24 14.08 -11.52 1.44
N ASP A 25 13.89 -11.08 2.69
CA ASP A 25 12.64 -11.32 3.41
C ASP A 25 11.49 -10.73 2.57
N PRO A 26 10.35 -11.43 2.41
CA PRO A 26 9.20 -10.85 1.75
C PRO A 26 8.65 -9.74 2.66
N GLU A 27 8.92 -8.47 2.29
CA GLU A 27 8.28 -7.30 2.90
C GLU A 27 6.76 -7.52 2.84
N VAL A 28 6.12 -7.72 4.01
CA VAL A 28 4.82 -8.40 4.13
C VAL A 28 3.73 -7.66 3.36
N THR A 29 3.51 -8.08 2.12
CA THR A 29 2.69 -7.36 1.13
C THR A 29 1.20 -7.69 1.27
N GLU A 30 0.69 -7.75 2.50
CA GLU A 30 -0.73 -7.95 2.82
C GLU A 30 -1.56 -6.69 2.53
N CYS A 31 -1.48 -6.20 1.29
CA CYS A 31 -2.27 -5.10 0.77
C CYS A 31 -2.89 -5.40 -0.62
N GLU A 32 -3.00 -6.67 -0.98
CA GLU A 32 -3.97 -7.13 -1.96
C GLU A 32 -5.29 -7.54 -1.28
N LEU A 33 -6.43 -7.19 -1.87
CA LEU A 33 -7.74 -7.67 -1.42
C LEU A 33 -8.71 -7.78 -2.58
N THR A 34 -9.50 -8.86 -2.62
CA THR A 34 -10.74 -8.90 -3.42
C THR A 34 -11.94 -8.97 -2.49
N THR A 35 -12.86 -8.01 -2.57
CA THR A 35 -14.08 -7.98 -1.75
C THR A 35 -15.32 -7.78 -2.61
N GLY A 36 -16.42 -8.47 -2.25
CA GLY A 36 -17.77 -8.25 -2.79
C GLY A 36 -18.80 -7.95 -1.70
N ARG A 37 -18.34 -7.52 -0.52
CA ARG A 37 -19.21 -7.22 0.64
C ARG A 37 -19.83 -5.83 0.48
N THR A 38 -21.02 -5.63 1.05
CA THR A 38 -21.72 -4.32 1.04
C THR A 38 -20.97 -3.23 1.81
N LEU A 39 -20.13 -3.62 2.78
CA LEU A 39 -19.19 -2.75 3.48
C LEU A 39 -17.87 -3.49 3.65
N THR A 40 -16.74 -2.79 3.52
CA THR A 40 -15.39 -3.28 3.82
C THR A 40 -14.53 -2.07 4.19
N VAL A 41 -13.71 -2.20 5.23
CA VAL A 41 -12.68 -1.20 5.56
C VAL A 41 -11.38 -1.66 4.91
N ILE A 42 -10.76 -0.78 4.14
CA ILE A 42 -9.44 -0.97 3.54
C ILE A 42 -8.47 -0.02 4.25
N LYS A 43 -7.22 -0.45 4.43
CA LYS A 43 -6.13 0.29 5.07
C LYS A 43 -4.87 0.09 4.25
N SER A 44 -3.91 1.02 4.31
CA SER A 44 -2.57 0.80 3.76
C SER A 44 -1.84 -0.31 4.54
N ALA A 45 -0.84 -0.93 3.89
CA ALA A 45 0.15 -1.74 4.59
C ALA A 45 0.75 -0.96 5.79
N GLY A 46 0.95 -1.63 6.91
CA GLY A 46 1.51 -1.03 8.14
C GLY A 46 0.57 -0.14 8.96
N PHE A 47 -0.63 0.23 8.48
CA PHE A 47 -1.52 1.16 9.19
C PHE A 47 -1.83 0.70 10.63
N PRO A 48 -1.65 1.54 11.69
CA PRO A 48 -1.56 3.01 11.65
C PRO A 48 -0.15 3.60 11.52
N ALA A 49 0.90 2.79 11.32
CA ALA A 49 2.21 3.30 10.94
C ALA A 49 2.21 3.79 9.47
N ARG A 50 3.32 4.43 9.05
CA ARG A 50 3.55 4.77 7.64
C ARG A 50 3.69 3.49 6.80
N TYR A 51 3.27 3.58 5.54
CA TYR A 51 3.51 2.53 4.54
C TYR A 51 5.01 2.43 4.19
N GLY A 52 5.42 1.25 3.71
CA GLY A 52 6.77 0.99 3.21
C GLY A 52 7.09 1.74 1.91
N THR A 53 8.37 1.79 1.54
CA THR A 53 8.80 2.43 0.30
C THR A 53 8.68 1.49 -0.91
N ASN A 54 8.27 2.01 -2.06
CA ASN A 54 8.08 1.24 -3.31
C ASN A 54 6.98 0.17 -3.26
N VAL A 55 6.05 0.25 -2.31
CA VAL A 55 4.91 -0.67 -2.20
C VAL A 55 3.83 -0.34 -3.23
N ASP A 56 3.41 -1.33 -4.02
CA ASP A 56 2.24 -1.26 -4.92
C ASP A 56 1.11 -2.14 -4.35
N CYS A 57 -0.06 -1.54 -4.03
CA CYS A 57 -1.16 -2.21 -3.34
C CYS A 57 -2.42 -2.28 -4.19
N LYS A 58 -2.99 -3.47 -4.36
CA LYS A 58 -4.05 -3.74 -5.34
C LYS A 58 -5.36 -4.23 -4.71
N TYR A 59 -6.30 -3.32 -4.55
CA TYR A 59 -7.64 -3.62 -4.03
C TYR A 59 -8.69 -3.74 -5.15
N THR A 60 -9.33 -4.90 -5.25
CA THR A 60 -10.40 -5.19 -6.24
C THR A 60 -11.75 -5.24 -5.55
N VAL A 61 -12.51 -4.14 -5.62
CA VAL A 61 -13.91 -4.10 -5.16
C VAL A 61 -14.83 -4.61 -6.27
N ARG A 62 -15.49 -5.74 -6.03
CA ARG A 62 -16.44 -6.38 -6.96
C ARG A 62 -17.88 -6.05 -6.60
N ARG A 63 -18.69 -5.81 -7.62
CA ARG A 63 -20.14 -5.56 -7.53
C ARG A 63 -20.86 -6.77 -6.94
N ARG A 64 -21.49 -6.64 -5.77
CA ARG A 64 -22.06 -7.77 -4.99
C ARG A 64 -23.14 -8.57 -5.75
N SER A 65 -23.93 -7.92 -6.58
CA SER A 65 -25.06 -8.54 -7.30
C SER A 65 -25.36 -7.78 -8.60
N ARG A 66 -26.28 -8.30 -9.42
CA ARG A 66 -26.75 -7.59 -10.62
C ARG A 66 -27.52 -6.28 -10.34
N SER A 67 -28.00 -6.06 -9.10
CA SER A 67 -28.79 -4.89 -8.70
C SER A 67 -27.98 -3.74 -8.05
N VAL A 68 -26.70 -3.93 -7.74
CA VAL A 68 -25.83 -2.83 -7.27
C VAL A 68 -25.32 -2.05 -8.49
N CYS A 69 -25.51 -0.73 -8.53
CA CYS A 69 -25.19 0.09 -9.72
C CYS A 69 -24.06 1.12 -9.53
N SER A 70 -23.49 1.24 -8.33
CA SER A 70 -22.34 2.11 -8.04
C SER A 70 -21.60 1.67 -6.78
N VAL A 71 -20.36 2.12 -6.62
CA VAL A 71 -19.55 1.96 -5.40
C VAL A 71 -19.15 3.34 -4.87
N THR A 72 -19.36 3.58 -3.58
CA THR A 72 -18.93 4.80 -2.90
C THR A 72 -17.71 4.50 -2.04
N PHE A 73 -16.67 5.30 -2.18
CA PHE A 73 -15.46 5.25 -1.37
C PHE A 73 -15.51 6.42 -0.37
N LEU A 74 -15.33 6.12 0.91
CA LEU A 74 -15.28 7.10 1.99
C LEU A 74 -13.89 7.07 2.60
N PHE A 75 -13.22 8.22 2.66
CA PHE A 75 -11.86 8.35 3.16
C PHE A 75 -11.88 8.90 4.58
N ASN A 76 -11.57 8.04 5.56
CA ASN A 76 -11.41 8.44 6.95
C ASN A 76 -10.14 9.29 7.11
N VAL A 77 -9.02 8.86 6.52
CA VAL A 77 -7.76 9.59 6.42
C VAL A 77 -7.13 9.25 5.07
N MET A 78 -6.59 10.25 4.39
CA MET A 78 -5.63 10.10 3.31
C MET A 78 -4.49 11.07 3.59
N ASP A 79 -3.26 10.58 3.61
CA ASP A 79 -2.03 11.37 3.74
C ASP A 79 -0.94 10.67 2.90
N LEU A 80 -0.64 11.25 1.73
CA LEU A 80 0.25 10.72 0.70
C LEU A 80 1.18 11.85 0.23
N GLU A 81 2.40 11.56 -0.23
CA GLU A 81 3.32 12.63 -0.64
C GLU A 81 2.75 13.49 -1.79
N GLN A 82 2.52 14.77 -1.50
CA GLN A 82 2.05 15.72 -2.51
C GLN A 82 3.13 15.94 -3.58
N SER A 83 2.77 15.67 -4.83
CA SER A 83 3.66 15.85 -5.98
C SER A 83 2.89 16.42 -7.19
N PRO A 84 3.56 17.12 -8.13
CA PRO A 84 2.93 17.53 -9.38
C PRO A 84 2.36 16.32 -10.13
N ASN A 85 1.10 16.41 -10.56
CA ASN A 85 0.35 15.33 -11.23
C ASN A 85 0.33 13.98 -10.47
N CYS A 86 0.56 13.98 -9.16
CA CYS A 86 0.65 12.78 -8.32
C CYS A 86 1.59 11.72 -8.93
N THR A 87 2.82 12.15 -9.20
CA THR A 87 3.90 11.38 -9.85
C THR A 87 4.77 10.58 -8.88
N LYS A 88 4.70 10.89 -7.58
CA LYS A 88 5.26 10.08 -6.50
C LYS A 88 4.17 9.15 -5.94
N ASP A 89 3.83 9.25 -4.66
CA ASP A 89 2.74 8.51 -4.04
C ASP A 89 1.38 8.94 -4.62
N TYR A 90 0.49 7.98 -4.89
CA TYR A 90 -0.88 8.24 -5.28
C TYR A 90 -1.81 7.08 -4.92
N LEU A 91 -3.07 7.40 -4.61
CA LEU A 91 -4.17 6.47 -4.82
C LEU A 91 -4.66 6.65 -6.25
N MET A 92 -4.83 5.56 -7.01
CA MET A 92 -5.51 5.60 -8.30
C MET A 92 -6.90 4.98 -8.18
N LEU A 93 -7.94 5.71 -8.58
CA LEU A 93 -9.32 5.25 -8.55
C LEU A 93 -10.01 5.59 -9.87
N SER A 94 -10.53 4.57 -10.55
CA SER A 94 -11.26 4.69 -11.84
C SER A 94 -10.54 5.52 -12.91
N GLY A 95 -9.19 5.56 -12.87
CA GLY A 95 -8.31 6.30 -13.79
C GLY A 95 -7.81 7.65 -13.26
N GLU A 96 -8.41 8.21 -12.21
CA GLU A 96 -7.97 9.44 -11.57
C GLU A 96 -6.88 9.15 -10.51
N LYS A 97 -5.86 10.01 -10.41
CA LYS A 97 -4.83 9.95 -9.37
C LYS A 97 -5.07 10.99 -8.28
N MET A 98 -4.95 10.57 -7.03
CA MET A 98 -5.11 11.40 -5.84
C MET A 98 -3.88 11.33 -4.94
N CYS A 99 -3.38 12.47 -4.48
CA CYS A 99 -2.25 12.59 -3.55
C CYS A 99 -2.39 13.83 -2.65
N GLY A 100 -1.47 13.99 -1.70
CA GLY A 100 -1.59 14.97 -0.61
C GLY A 100 -2.63 14.58 0.43
N SER A 101 -2.64 15.28 1.55
CA SER A 101 -3.60 15.06 2.64
C SER A 101 -5.03 15.40 2.21
N LYS A 102 -6.04 14.64 2.67
CA LYS A 102 -7.48 14.94 2.50
C LYS A 102 -8.22 14.91 3.84
N PRO A 103 -9.23 15.77 4.03
CA PRO A 103 -10.01 15.81 5.27
C PRO A 103 -10.86 14.56 5.46
N ILE A 104 -11.17 14.25 6.72
CA ILE A 104 -12.05 13.15 7.13
C ILE A 104 -13.41 13.30 6.44
N GLY A 105 -13.90 12.23 5.81
CA GLY A 105 -15.22 12.23 5.16
C GLY A 105 -15.23 12.73 3.72
N PHE A 106 -14.06 13.01 3.13
CA PHE A 106 -13.95 13.11 1.67
C PHE A 106 -14.48 11.82 1.01
N SER A 107 -15.20 11.95 -0.11
CA SER A 107 -15.83 10.81 -0.79
C SER A 107 -15.67 10.90 -2.31
N SER A 108 -15.57 9.73 -2.94
CA SER A 108 -15.62 9.57 -4.38
C SER A 108 -16.57 8.42 -4.75
N LYS A 109 -17.03 8.40 -6.01
CA LYS A 109 -18.03 7.45 -6.50
C LYS A 109 -17.61 6.89 -7.86
N SER A 110 -17.81 5.59 -8.03
CA SER A 110 -17.65 4.86 -9.31
C SER A 110 -18.81 3.90 -9.55
#